data_AF-A0A496Y0E0-F1
#
_entry.id   AF-A0A496Y0E0-F1
#
_cell.length_a   1.000
_cell.length_b   1.000
_cell.length_c   1.000
_cell.angle_alpha   90.00
_cell.angle_beta   90.00
_cell.angle_gamma   90.00
#
_symmetry.space_group_name_H-M   'P 1'
#
loop_
_entity.id
_entity.type
_entity.pdbx_description
1 polymer ?
#
loop_
_entity_poly.entity_id
_entity_poly.type
_entity_poly.pdbx_seq_one_letter_code
_entity_poly.pdbx_strand_id
1 'polypeptide(L)'
;MRIADLIKDPTEAQWEKVPEIPGFEVLVRLPDILQDTRLIMRALPDDQVKLHKESWADYHHSVLKYAVADWRGLTVAGLAKLFPDYELNIEGQGTPENSEMAYDEDNLTYLLTKSGVFLRWLNEVVRRRQQKVEHKEEADRKN
;
A
#
# COMPACT_ATOMS: atom_id res chain seq x y z
N MET A 1 -26.21 23.72 -2.14
CA MET A 1 -25.02 22.86 -1.94
C MET A 1 -24.66 22.29 -3.31
N ARG A 2 -23.50 22.65 -3.89
CA ARG A 2 -23.10 22.17 -5.21
C ARG A 2 -22.36 20.83 -5.03
N ILE A 3 -22.65 19.85 -5.88
CA ILE A 3 -22.04 18.50 -5.86
C ILE A 3 -20.51 18.55 -6.09
N ALA A 4 -19.97 19.71 -6.51
CA ALA A 4 -18.55 19.95 -6.71
C ALA A 4 -17.69 19.90 -5.42
N ASP A 5 -18.29 19.97 -4.23
CA ASP A 5 -17.56 20.02 -2.95
C ASP A 5 -17.26 18.64 -2.32
N LEU A 6 -17.33 17.55 -3.10
CA LEU A 6 -17.07 16.18 -2.61
C LEU A 6 -16.00 15.42 -3.39
N ILE A 7 -15.20 16.12 -4.20
CA ILE A 7 -13.97 15.54 -4.74
C ILE A 7 -12.91 15.63 -3.65
N LYS A 8 -12.92 14.65 -2.72
CA LYS A 8 -11.83 14.44 -1.77
C LYS A 8 -10.52 14.51 -2.54
N ASP A 9 -9.57 15.31 -2.06
CA ASP A 9 -8.30 15.48 -2.73
C ASP A 9 -7.61 14.11 -2.87
N PRO A 10 -7.37 13.60 -4.10
CA PRO A 10 -6.85 12.25 -4.29
C PRO A 10 -5.42 12.07 -3.73
N THR A 11 -4.72 13.15 -3.41
CA THR A 11 -3.38 13.18 -2.78
C THR A 11 -3.41 13.08 -1.25
N GLU A 12 -4.48 13.55 -0.59
CA GLU A 12 -4.61 13.52 0.88
C GLU A 12 -4.58 12.09 1.41
N ALA A 13 -4.00 11.86 2.60
CA ALA A 13 -4.01 10.53 3.19
C ALA A 13 -5.45 10.01 3.44
N GLN A 14 -5.73 8.75 3.12
CA GLN A 14 -7.06 8.15 3.24
C GLN A 14 -6.97 6.75 3.86
N TRP A 15 -7.89 6.47 4.79
CA TRP A 15 -8.08 5.13 5.33
C TRP A 15 -8.66 4.20 4.28
N GLU A 16 -7.93 3.13 3.99
CA GLU A 16 -8.28 2.12 3.00
C GLU A 16 -8.46 0.78 3.70
N LYS A 17 -9.59 0.13 3.46
CA LYS A 17 -9.92 -1.17 4.05
C LYS A 17 -9.14 -2.27 3.35
N VAL A 18 -8.49 -3.13 4.13
CA VAL A 18 -7.85 -4.33 3.59
C VAL A 18 -8.93 -5.38 3.34
N PRO A 19 -9.05 -5.91 2.12
CA PRO A 19 -10.04 -6.92 1.80
C PRO A 19 -9.92 -8.14 2.72
N GLU A 20 -11.05 -8.72 3.06
CA GLU A 20 -11.15 -10.02 3.75
C GLU A 20 -10.57 -10.05 5.19
N ILE A 21 -10.09 -8.92 5.70
CA ILE A 21 -9.61 -8.74 7.07
C ILE A 21 -10.52 -7.73 7.79
N PRO A 22 -11.50 -8.21 8.58
CA PRO A 22 -12.45 -7.34 9.27
C PRO A 22 -11.73 -6.36 10.20
N GLY A 23 -12.07 -5.07 10.09
CA GLY A 23 -11.54 -4.01 10.95
C GLY A 23 -10.16 -3.49 10.54
N PHE A 24 -9.41 -4.18 9.67
CA PHE A 24 -8.08 -3.74 9.27
C PHE A 24 -8.15 -2.62 8.21
N GLU A 25 -7.68 -1.45 8.61
CA GLU A 25 -7.61 -0.26 7.76
C GLU A 25 -6.19 0.31 7.79
N VAL A 26 -5.72 0.78 6.64
CA VAL A 26 -4.40 1.41 6.50
C VAL A 26 -4.58 2.84 6.02
N LEU A 27 -3.91 3.78 6.66
CA LEU A 27 -3.86 5.16 6.22
C LEU A 27 -2.85 5.26 5.07
N VAL A 28 -3.37 5.30 3.85
CA VAL A 28 -2.56 5.37 2.63
C VAL A 28 -2.42 6.82 2.19
N ARG A 29 -1.21 7.25 1.83
CA ARG A 29 -0.92 8.52 1.17
C ARG A 29 -0.26 8.25 -0.18
N LEU A 30 -0.45 9.13 -1.14
CA LEU A 30 0.38 9.08 -2.34
C LEU A 30 1.76 9.59 -1.95
N PRO A 31 2.84 8.81 -2.17
CA PRO A 31 4.16 9.34 -1.95
C PRO A 31 4.37 10.49 -2.93
N ASP A 32 5.17 11.49 -2.54
CA ASP A 32 5.58 12.58 -3.41
C ASP A 32 6.62 12.02 -4.38
N ILE A 33 6.14 11.19 -5.30
CA ILE A 33 6.97 10.48 -6.24
C ILE A 33 7.28 11.46 -7.38
N LEU A 34 8.51 11.98 -7.41
CA LEU A 34 9.04 12.79 -8.51
C LEU A 34 8.70 12.14 -9.87
N GLN A 35 8.30 12.95 -10.85
CA GLN A 35 7.84 12.53 -12.18
C GLN A 35 8.74 11.48 -12.86
N ASP A 36 10.04 11.48 -12.56
CA ASP A 36 11.02 10.51 -13.04
C ASP A 36 10.65 9.06 -12.71
N THR A 37 9.93 8.83 -11.62
CA THR A 37 9.48 7.50 -11.23
C THR A 37 8.25 7.04 -12.01
N ARG A 38 7.35 7.97 -12.40
CA ARG A 38 6.22 7.67 -13.29
C ARG A 38 6.74 7.23 -14.66
N LEU A 39 7.87 7.79 -15.10
CA LEU A 39 8.61 7.37 -16.30
C LEU A 39 9.22 5.99 -16.11
N ILE A 40 9.91 5.71 -15.00
CA ILE A 40 10.50 4.39 -14.74
C ILE A 40 9.43 3.28 -14.66
N MET A 41 8.26 3.54 -14.05
CA MET A 41 7.14 2.59 -14.03
C MET A 41 6.51 2.34 -15.42
N ARG A 42 6.70 3.25 -16.38
CA ARG A 42 6.16 3.14 -17.75
C ARG A 42 7.18 2.69 -18.80
N ALA A 43 8.49 2.76 -18.53
CA ALA A 43 9.51 2.80 -19.59
C ALA A 43 10.49 1.62 -19.66
N LEU A 44 10.43 0.59 -18.80
CA LEU A 44 11.38 -0.51 -18.89
C LEU A 44 10.83 -1.69 -19.72
N PRO A 45 11.46 -2.04 -20.86
CA PRO A 45 11.21 -3.29 -21.57
C PRO A 45 11.62 -4.49 -20.70
N ASP A 46 10.88 -5.60 -20.80
CA ASP A 46 11.01 -6.83 -20.00
C ASP A 46 12.46 -7.37 -19.88
N ASP A 47 13.29 -7.06 -20.87
CA ASP A 47 14.65 -7.52 -21.08
C ASP A 47 15.72 -6.70 -20.33
N GLN A 48 15.45 -5.45 -19.92
CA GLN A 48 16.33 -4.69 -19.02
C GLN A 48 16.00 -4.85 -17.52
N VAL A 49 14.85 -5.47 -17.22
CA VAL A 49 14.38 -5.72 -15.85
C VAL A 49 15.35 -6.63 -15.09
N LYS A 50 16.17 -7.47 -15.75
CA LYS A 50 17.04 -8.46 -15.07
C LYS A 50 18.26 -7.86 -14.33
N LEU A 51 18.87 -6.78 -14.81
CA LEU A 51 20.03 -6.16 -14.15
C LEU A 51 19.65 -5.19 -13.02
N HIS A 52 18.38 -4.74 -13.01
CA HIS A 52 17.85 -3.84 -12.00
C HIS A 52 16.81 -4.51 -11.08
N LYS A 53 16.59 -5.82 -11.16
CA LYS A 53 15.49 -6.52 -10.47
C LYS A 53 15.55 -6.39 -8.94
N GLU A 54 16.74 -6.55 -8.36
CA GLU A 54 16.95 -6.38 -6.92
C GLU A 54 16.79 -4.90 -6.53
N SER A 55 17.42 -3.99 -7.27
CA SER A 55 17.26 -2.54 -7.11
C SER A 55 15.82 -2.07 -7.26
N TRP A 56 15.03 -2.70 -8.12
CA TRP A 56 13.65 -2.33 -8.43
C TRP A 56 12.69 -2.87 -7.38
N ALA A 57 12.87 -4.11 -6.92
CA ALA A 57 12.08 -4.65 -5.82
C ALA A 57 12.29 -3.82 -4.54
N ASP A 58 13.54 -3.49 -4.22
CA ASP A 58 13.88 -2.67 -3.04
C ASP A 58 13.35 -1.24 -3.17
N TYR A 59 13.46 -0.64 -4.36
CA TYR A 59 12.88 0.66 -4.66
C TYR A 59 11.36 0.66 -4.55
N HIS A 60 10.71 -0.34 -5.12
CA HIS A 60 9.25 -0.50 -5.10
C HIS A 60 8.73 -0.69 -3.68
N HIS A 61 9.39 -1.52 -2.87
CA HIS A 61 9.08 -1.67 -1.45
C HIS A 61 9.27 -0.36 -0.69
N SER A 62 10.33 0.40 -1.00
CA SER A 62 10.56 1.72 -0.38
C SER A 62 9.42 2.68 -0.68
N VAL A 63 8.99 2.77 -1.95
CA VAL A 63 7.86 3.61 -2.37
C VAL A 63 6.57 3.21 -1.64
N LEU A 64 6.28 1.92 -1.55
CA LEU A 64 5.08 1.41 -0.86
C LEU A 64 5.16 1.60 0.66
N LYS A 65 6.35 1.49 1.25
CA LYS A 65 6.57 1.81 2.67
C LYS A 65 6.20 3.27 2.94
N TYR A 66 6.64 4.20 2.09
CA TYR A 66 6.27 5.61 2.22
C TYR A 66 4.78 5.90 1.99
N ALA A 67 4.10 5.05 1.21
CA ALA A 67 2.67 5.16 0.97
C ALA A 67 1.82 4.84 2.20
N VAL A 68 2.35 4.14 3.20
CA VAL A 68 1.64 3.83 4.45
C VAL A 68 2.05 4.82 5.53
N ALA A 69 1.09 5.54 6.09
CA ALA A 69 1.31 6.51 7.17
C ALA A 69 0.95 5.95 8.56
N ASP A 70 -0.01 5.02 8.62
CA ASP A 70 -0.49 4.40 9.86
C ASP A 70 -1.37 3.17 9.52
N TRP A 71 -1.72 2.35 10.50
CA TRP A 71 -2.79 1.35 10.39
C TRP A 71 -3.58 1.18 11.68
N ARG A 72 -4.73 0.51 11.60
CA ARG A 72 -5.54 0.15 12.77
C ARG A 72 -6.35 -1.12 12.54
N GLY A 73 -6.69 -1.83 13.62
CA GLY A 73 -7.56 -3.01 13.56
C GLY A 73 -6.91 -4.25 12.94
N LEU A 74 -5.58 -4.28 12.79
CA LEU A 74 -4.86 -5.50 12.42
C LEU A 74 -4.85 -6.46 13.61
N THR A 75 -5.62 -7.53 13.57
CA THR A 75 -5.60 -8.55 14.62
C THR A 75 -4.65 -9.70 14.29
N VAL A 76 -4.29 -10.50 15.30
CA VAL A 76 -3.51 -11.74 15.11
C VAL A 76 -4.21 -12.70 14.12
N ALA A 77 -5.53 -12.87 14.23
CA ALA A 77 -6.30 -13.64 13.26
C ALA A 77 -6.27 -13.01 11.84
N GLY A 78 -6.25 -11.68 11.76
CA GLY A 78 -6.07 -10.96 10.49
C GLY A 78 -4.70 -11.21 9.87
N LEU A 79 -3.65 -11.29 10.69
CA LEU A 79 -2.29 -11.59 10.25
C LEU A 79 -2.21 -12.95 9.56
N ALA A 80 -2.86 -13.98 10.11
CA ALA A 80 -2.90 -15.31 9.48
C ALA A 80 -3.48 -15.29 8.05
N LYS A 81 -4.45 -14.41 7.78
CA LYS A 81 -5.00 -14.23 6.42
C LYS A 81 -4.04 -13.53 5.46
N LEU A 82 -3.15 -12.68 5.97
CA LEU A 82 -2.09 -12.04 5.17
C LEU A 82 -0.98 -13.02 4.80
N PHE A 83 -0.87 -14.14 5.53
CA PHE A 83 0.19 -15.12 5.38
C PHE A 83 -0.37 -16.54 5.18
N PRO A 84 -1.13 -16.79 4.09
CA PRO A 84 -1.77 -18.08 3.89
C PRO A 84 -0.76 -19.24 3.74
N ASP A 85 0.46 -18.94 3.29
CA ASP A 85 1.51 -19.92 3.03
C ASP A 85 2.54 -20.07 4.18
N TYR A 86 2.35 -19.34 5.30
CA TYR A 86 3.30 -19.38 6.42
C TYR A 86 2.62 -19.86 7.70
N GLU A 87 3.28 -20.76 8.41
CA GLU A 87 2.97 -21.01 9.82
C GLU A 87 3.48 -19.84 10.64
N LEU A 88 2.58 -18.95 11.05
CA LEU A 88 2.90 -17.83 11.93
C LEU A 88 3.22 -18.38 13.33
N ASN A 89 4.50 -18.48 13.65
CA ASN A 89 4.94 -18.78 14.99
C ASN A 89 4.92 -17.50 15.82
N ILE A 90 3.73 -17.14 16.32
CA ILE A 90 3.56 -15.96 17.18
C ILE A 90 4.14 -16.33 18.55
N GLU A 91 5.36 -15.85 18.81
CA GLU A 91 6.04 -16.05 20.10
C GLU A 91 5.19 -15.46 21.23
N GLY A 92 4.55 -16.35 21.99
CA GLY A 92 3.63 -15.97 23.06
C GLY A 92 2.46 -16.93 23.11
N GLN A 93 2.64 -18.06 23.78
CA GLN A 93 1.50 -18.85 24.26
C GLN A 93 0.61 -17.94 25.12
N GLY A 94 -0.46 -17.38 24.54
CA GLY A 94 -1.41 -16.56 25.28
C GLY A 94 -1.87 -15.26 24.61
N THR A 95 -1.32 -14.84 23.47
CA THR A 95 -1.83 -13.64 22.78
C THR A 95 -3.20 -13.92 22.17
N PRO A 96 -4.29 -13.27 22.61
CA PRO A 96 -5.62 -13.52 22.05
C PRO A 96 -5.68 -13.22 20.55
N GLU A 97 -6.42 -14.03 19.79
CA GLU A 97 -6.59 -13.87 18.33
C GLU A 97 -7.10 -12.48 17.90
N ASN A 98 -7.87 -11.83 18.78
CA ASN A 98 -8.45 -10.50 18.58
C ASN A 98 -7.55 -9.36 19.08
N SER A 99 -6.33 -9.65 19.53
CA SER A 99 -5.40 -8.61 19.96
C SER A 99 -4.98 -7.79 18.75
N GLU A 100 -5.17 -6.48 18.85
CA GLU A 100 -4.72 -5.55 17.82
C GLU A 100 -3.22 -5.34 17.87
N MET A 101 -2.59 -5.40 16.70
CA MET A 101 -1.20 -5.07 16.49
C MET A 101 -1.09 -3.60 16.13
N ALA A 102 -0.36 -2.85 16.95
CA ALA A 102 -0.07 -1.45 16.68
C ALA A 102 0.74 -1.30 15.38
N TYR A 103 0.62 -0.12 14.76
CA TYR A 103 1.49 0.24 13.64
C TYR A 103 2.94 0.28 14.08
N ASP A 104 3.77 -0.36 13.29
CA ASP A 104 5.21 -0.40 13.47
C ASP A 104 5.88 -0.55 12.09
N GLU A 105 6.98 0.17 11.88
CA GLU A 105 7.65 0.21 10.58
C GLU A 105 8.31 -1.13 10.21
N ASP A 106 8.78 -1.89 11.20
CA ASP A 106 9.40 -3.20 10.96
C ASP A 106 8.31 -4.22 10.59
N ASN A 107 7.16 -4.18 11.28
CA ASN A 107 5.99 -4.98 10.91
C ASN A 107 5.49 -4.63 9.50
N LEU A 108 5.46 -3.35 9.12
CA LEU A 108 5.11 -2.94 7.76
C LEU A 108 6.10 -3.50 6.73
N THR A 109 7.39 -3.39 7.01
CA THR A 109 8.45 -3.92 6.13
C THR A 109 8.29 -5.43 5.95
N TYR A 110 7.96 -6.14 7.04
CA TYR A 110 7.66 -7.56 7.00
C TYR A 110 6.42 -7.87 6.15
N LEU A 111 5.31 -7.15 6.32
CA LEU A 111 4.12 -7.32 5.48
C LEU A 111 4.42 -7.10 3.99
N LEU A 112 5.16 -6.04 3.64
CA LEU A 112 5.53 -5.74 2.26
C LEU A 112 6.42 -6.83 1.64
N THR A 113 7.31 -7.42 2.43
CA THR A 113 8.30 -8.38 1.94
C THR A 113 7.76 -9.80 1.90
N LYS A 114 6.88 -10.16 2.84
CA LYS A 114 6.47 -11.55 3.09
C LYS A 114 5.00 -11.81 2.77
N SER A 115 4.13 -10.80 2.85
CA SER A 115 2.71 -10.96 2.50
C SER A 115 2.46 -10.53 1.05
N GLY A 116 2.41 -11.52 0.15
CA GLY A 116 2.02 -11.29 -1.24
C GLY A 116 0.60 -10.72 -1.39
N VAL A 117 -0.29 -11.03 -0.44
CA VAL A 117 -1.66 -10.49 -0.36
C VAL A 117 -1.63 -8.99 -0.06
N PHE A 118 -0.93 -8.60 1.01
CA PHE A 118 -0.81 -7.20 1.40
C PHE A 118 -0.12 -6.36 0.33
N LEU A 119 1.01 -6.85 -0.19
CA LEU A 119 1.79 -6.17 -1.23
C LEU A 119 0.95 -5.91 -2.49
N ARG A 120 0.20 -6.91 -2.97
CA ARG A 120 -0.65 -6.78 -4.17
C ARG A 120 -1.76 -5.76 -3.95
N TRP A 121 -2.44 -5.84 -2.81
CA TRP A 121 -3.51 -4.93 -2.45
C TRP A 121 -3.02 -3.47 -2.37
N LEU A 122 -1.93 -3.21 -1.63
CA LEU A 122 -1.41 -1.86 -1.45
C LEU A 122 -0.98 -1.25 -2.79
N ASN A 123 -0.35 -2.06 -3.65
CA ASN A 123 -0.02 -1.65 -5.02
C ASN A 123 -1.24 -1.21 -5.82
N GLU A 124 -2.32 -1.98 -5.76
CA GLU A 124 -3.55 -1.63 -6.46
C GLU A 124 -4.15 -0.33 -5.95
N VAL A 125 -4.18 -0.13 -4.62
CA VAL A 125 -4.68 1.10 -3.99
C VAL A 125 -3.86 2.32 -4.43
N VAL A 126 -2.53 2.24 -4.33
CA VAL A 126 -1.63 3.33 -4.72
C VAL A 126 -1.80 3.65 -6.21
N ARG A 127 -1.80 2.63 -7.08
CA ARG A 127 -2.00 2.79 -8.54
C ARG A 127 -3.34 3.44 -8.87
N ARG A 128 -4.43 2.98 -8.25
CA ARG A 128 -5.79 3.53 -8.45
C ARG A 128 -5.86 5.00 -8.06
N ARG A 129 -5.21 5.37 -6.95
CA ARG A 129 -5.17 6.76 -6.49
C ARG A 129 -4.31 7.63 -7.39
N GLN A 130 -3.18 7.11 -7.85
CA GLN A 130 -2.31 7.79 -8.81
C GLN A 130 -3.05 8.11 -10.12
N GLN A 131 -3.82 7.15 -10.66
CA GLN A 131 -4.65 7.37 -11.85
C GLN A 131 -5.71 8.46 -11.64
N LYS A 132 -6.33 8.53 -10.45
CA LYS A 132 -7.29 9.59 -10.13
C LYS A 132 -6.66 10.98 -10.13
N VAL A 133 -5.43 11.11 -9.61
CA VAL A 133 -4.67 12.37 -9.67
C VAL A 133 -4.39 12.74 -11.12
N GLU A 134 -3.85 11.82 -11.92
CA GLU A 134 -3.52 12.08 -13.33
C GLU A 134 -4.74 12.51 -14.15
N HIS A 135 -5.89 11.87 -13.94
CA HIS A 135 -7.15 12.23 -14.61
C HIS A 135 -7.65 13.62 -14.18
N LYS A 136 -7.50 13.99 -12.90
CA LYS A 136 -7.84 15.33 -12.39
C LYS A 136 -6.92 16.39 -13.00
N GLU A 137 -5.61 16.15 -13.00
CA GLU A 137 -4.61 17.02 -13.62
C GLU A 137 -4.82 17.20 -15.13
N GLU A 138 -5.27 16.16 -15.84
CA GLU A 138 -5.60 16.26 -17.26
C GLU A 138 -6.90 17.04 -17.51
N ALA A 139 -7.93 16.84 -16.69
CA ALA A 139 -9.17 17.60 -16.76
C ALA A 139 -8.94 19.09 -16.47
N ASP A 140 -8.12 19.42 -15.47
CA ASP A 140 -7.78 20.79 -15.10
C ASP A 140 -6.97 21.50 -16.20
N ARG A 141 -6.12 20.78 -16.95
CA ARG A 141 -5.36 21.35 -18.09
C ARG A 141 -6.21 21.63 -19.33
N LYS A 142 -7.38 21.00 -19.45
CA LYS A 142 -8.28 21.11 -20.61
C LYS A 142 -9.38 22.16 -20.42
N ASN A 143 -9.56 22.67 -19.20
CA ASN A 143 -10.50 23.75 -18.85
C ASN A 143 -9.77 25.10 -18.74
#